data_AF-A0A5F1YCJ8-F1
#
_entry.id   AF-A0A5F1YCJ8-F1
#
_cell.length_a   1.000
_cell.length_b   1.000
_cell.length_c   1.000
_cell.angle_alpha   90.00
_cell.angle_beta   90.00
_cell.angle_gamma   90.00
#
_symmetry.space_group_name_H-M   'P 1'
#
loop_
_entity.id
_entity.type
_entity.pdbx_description
1 polymer ?
#
loop_
_entity_poly.entity_id
_entity_poly.type
_entity_poly.pdbx_seq_one_letter_code
_entity_poly.pdbx_strand_id
1 'polypeptide(L)'
;MEETRSGFLFHSRFDPSSEGERIAEQIPLPNSQQEIVLIFGLGLGYHIASYLQKATSPIRLLLIEPLSDLKPLSHPILERMLHNYSKKGHEITLVFGSDQFLTRPVTDWIPKDSSRVLPFLHPVYTRKFSDLSLTFLDSLKSSSSQNRAAQTYFQKTWIRNVFRNLERLGESPNNDNADKGGAESRPNDGIITGAEPDFFSDQTLLFTGAAPSLETETPWITNNRNRFHLLASDTSLGWLLSSGIVPDCVLSIDSSRGTLFHVRKLLPETVPILTWLGGAAYLFDLPNPKWIYFSTHPLDQTAASLFFPQAPILENPSLNMAGIALSFAKRFHYGRTIFRGVDFRRIGGKTHCRASGYETFDRIFLSRKTTLFQTRFQKKERWEKRNSILEILQREAPERFDLEGAFVDRASDWKETKTKPMNLGIRFSSPRSIRKQEWIRFCVAHPELDLREYITSRIRTFVR
;
A
#
# COMPACT_ATOMS: atom_id res chain seq x y z
N MET A 1 -50.16 -10.34 -8.27
CA MET A 1 -49.15 -10.48 -9.33
C MET A 1 -47.80 -10.49 -8.63
N GLU A 2 -47.27 -11.68 -8.41
CA GLU A 2 -45.92 -11.89 -7.90
C GLU A 2 -44.91 -11.50 -8.97
N GLU A 3 -43.96 -10.62 -8.63
CA GLU A 3 -42.75 -10.39 -9.42
C GLU A 3 -41.54 -10.75 -8.56
N THR A 4 -41.34 -12.04 -8.34
CA THR A 4 -40.07 -12.61 -7.88
C THR A 4 -39.19 -12.96 -9.09
N ARG A 5 -38.59 -11.93 -9.68
CA ARG A 5 -37.33 -12.02 -10.42
C ARG A 5 -36.48 -10.83 -10.00
N SER A 6 -35.48 -11.03 -9.15
CA SER A 6 -34.62 -9.97 -8.62
C SER A 6 -33.66 -9.45 -9.70
N GLY A 7 -34.21 -8.80 -10.73
CA GLY A 7 -33.47 -7.97 -11.67
C GLY A 7 -33.15 -6.61 -11.04
N PHE A 8 -32.02 -6.02 -11.41
CA PHE A 8 -31.67 -4.66 -11.04
C PHE A 8 -31.76 -3.75 -12.28
N LEU A 9 -32.36 -2.57 -12.12
CA LEU A 9 -32.55 -1.61 -13.21
C LEU A 9 -31.38 -0.63 -13.26
N PHE A 10 -30.77 -0.49 -14.44
CA PHE A 10 -29.71 0.51 -14.67
C PHE A 10 -30.24 1.95 -14.73
N HIS A 11 -31.52 2.11 -15.07
CA HIS A 11 -32.21 3.40 -15.18
C HIS A 11 -33.57 3.33 -14.51
N SER A 12 -34.11 4.49 -14.14
CA SER A 12 -35.47 4.68 -13.65
C SER A 12 -36.49 4.04 -14.61
N ARG A 13 -37.41 3.25 -14.05
CA ARG A 13 -38.53 2.66 -14.80
C ARG A 13 -39.55 3.70 -15.25
N PHE A 14 -39.66 4.80 -14.50
CA PHE A 14 -40.71 5.79 -14.67
C PHE A 14 -40.26 6.95 -15.56
N ASP A 15 -39.04 7.44 -15.33
CA ASP A 15 -38.48 8.56 -16.09
C ASP A 15 -36.94 8.52 -16.05
N PRO A 16 -36.32 7.83 -17.02
CA PRO A 16 -34.86 7.74 -17.11
C PRO A 16 -34.20 9.05 -17.56
N SER A 17 -34.94 9.95 -18.24
CA SER A 17 -34.42 11.25 -18.67
C SER A 17 -34.23 12.19 -17.48
N SER A 18 -35.25 12.32 -16.61
CA SER A 18 -35.14 13.12 -15.38
C SER A 18 -34.11 12.57 -14.39
N GLU A 19 -33.90 11.25 -14.37
CA GLU A 19 -32.76 10.67 -13.65
C GLU A 19 -31.42 11.07 -14.27
N GLY A 20 -31.31 11.00 -15.60
CA GLY A 20 -30.14 11.44 -16.34
C GLY A 20 -29.75 12.89 -16.03
N GLU A 21 -30.72 13.80 -15.99
CA GLU A 21 -30.50 15.21 -15.68
C GLU A 21 -29.89 15.42 -14.29
N ARG A 22 -30.43 14.74 -13.26
CA ARG A 22 -29.92 14.81 -11.88
C ARG A 22 -28.53 14.21 -11.73
N ILE A 23 -28.21 13.18 -12.51
CA ILE A 23 -26.88 12.56 -12.52
C ILE A 23 -25.89 13.48 -13.25
N ALA A 24 -26.31 14.12 -14.33
CA ALA A 24 -25.48 15.05 -15.11
C ALA A 24 -25.00 16.25 -14.28
N GLU A 25 -25.79 16.71 -13.31
CA GLU A 25 -25.42 17.80 -12.39
C GLU A 25 -24.25 17.47 -11.47
N GLN A 26 -23.97 16.19 -11.26
CA GLN A 26 -22.86 15.71 -10.43
C GLN A 26 -21.57 15.50 -11.24
N ILE A 27 -21.66 15.56 -12.57
CA ILE A 27 -20.51 15.37 -13.45
C ILE A 27 -19.68 16.67 -13.42
N PRO A 28 -18.36 16.59 -13.17
CA PRO A 28 -17.53 17.78 -13.10
C PRO A 28 -17.49 18.51 -14.44
N LEU A 29 -17.52 19.84 -14.40
CA LEU A 29 -17.33 20.70 -15.57
C LEU A 29 -15.84 20.99 -15.75
N PRO A 30 -15.28 20.83 -16.97
CA PRO A 30 -13.89 21.18 -17.23
C PRO A 30 -13.73 22.70 -17.25
N ASN A 31 -12.64 23.20 -16.65
CA ASN A 31 -12.31 24.62 -16.62
C ASN A 31 -11.39 25.05 -17.77
N SER A 32 -10.85 24.10 -18.52
CA SER A 32 -10.02 24.36 -19.71
C SER A 32 -10.15 23.22 -20.72
N GLN A 33 -9.80 23.48 -21.98
CA GLN A 33 -9.79 22.47 -23.04
C GLN A 33 -8.74 21.37 -22.84
N GLN A 34 -7.79 21.55 -21.91
CA GLN A 34 -6.81 20.53 -21.55
C GLN A 34 -7.33 19.55 -20.49
N GLU A 35 -8.47 19.83 -19.84
CA GLU A 35 -9.10 18.91 -18.91
C GLU A 35 -10.03 17.94 -19.65
N ILE A 36 -9.93 16.66 -19.35
CA ILE A 36 -10.80 15.62 -19.92
C ILE A 36 -11.69 15.03 -18.84
N VAL A 37 -12.99 14.95 -19.11
CA VAL A 37 -13.95 14.32 -18.21
C VAL A 37 -14.06 12.85 -18.57
N LEU A 38 -13.89 11.99 -17.56
CA LEU A 38 -13.96 10.55 -17.72
C LEU A 38 -15.19 10.03 -16.98
N ILE A 39 -16.12 9.42 -17.72
CA ILE A 39 -17.37 8.86 -17.17
C ILE A 39 -17.29 7.34 -17.18
N PHE A 40 -17.45 6.72 -16.02
CA PHE A 40 -17.48 5.26 -15.84
C PHE A 40 -18.89 4.78 -15.50
N GLY A 41 -19.45 3.93 -16.36
CA GLY A 41 -20.83 3.43 -16.31
C GLY A 41 -21.77 4.30 -17.13
N LEU A 42 -22.18 3.82 -18.31
CA LEU A 42 -22.96 4.62 -19.27
C LEU A 42 -24.42 4.18 -19.32
N GLY A 43 -24.66 2.87 -19.25
CA GLY A 43 -25.98 2.30 -19.54
C GLY A 43 -26.44 2.74 -20.93
N LEU A 44 -27.60 3.41 -21.01
CA LEU A 44 -28.15 3.95 -22.26
C LEU A 44 -27.78 5.42 -22.52
N GLY A 45 -27.01 6.04 -21.61
CA GLY A 45 -26.42 7.37 -21.83
C GLY A 45 -27.33 8.57 -21.55
N TYR A 46 -28.43 8.43 -20.81
CA TYR A 46 -29.33 9.56 -20.47
C TYR A 46 -28.59 10.72 -19.80
N HIS A 47 -27.74 10.45 -18.81
CA HIS A 47 -26.93 11.46 -18.15
C HIS A 47 -25.89 12.11 -19.08
N ILE A 48 -25.36 11.37 -20.04
CA ILE A 48 -24.39 11.87 -21.02
C ILE A 48 -25.08 12.85 -21.98
N ALA A 49 -26.27 12.51 -22.44
CA ALA A 49 -27.09 13.39 -23.27
C ALA A 49 -27.40 14.70 -22.54
N SER A 50 -27.90 14.65 -21.30
CA SER A 50 -28.19 15.83 -20.49
C SER A 50 -26.94 16.67 -20.21
N TYR A 51 -25.79 16.02 -19.94
CA TYR A 51 -24.52 16.70 -19.71
C TYR A 51 -24.02 17.45 -20.95
N LEU A 52 -24.04 16.80 -22.12
CA LEU A 52 -23.64 17.40 -23.39
C LEU A 52 -24.59 18.51 -23.86
N GLN A 53 -25.89 18.44 -23.54
CA GLN A 53 -26.84 19.52 -23.83
C GLN A 53 -26.53 20.80 -23.05
N LYS A 54 -26.03 20.69 -21.82
CA LYS A 54 -25.67 21.82 -20.96
C LYS A 54 -24.30 22.42 -21.30
N ALA A 55 -23.49 21.74 -22.12
CA ALA A 55 -22.15 22.21 -22.47
C ALA A 55 -22.21 23.43 -23.42
N THR A 56 -21.66 24.55 -22.98
CA THR A 56 -21.60 25.82 -23.74
C THR A 56 -20.34 25.95 -24.60
N SER A 57 -19.38 25.02 -24.46
CA SER A 57 -18.13 24.97 -25.21
C SER A 57 -17.73 23.52 -25.52
N PRO A 58 -16.87 23.29 -26.53
CA PRO A 58 -16.31 21.97 -26.79
C PRO A 58 -15.62 21.39 -25.56
N ILE A 59 -15.93 20.13 -25.27
CA ILE A 59 -15.37 19.37 -24.15
C ILE A 59 -14.78 18.05 -24.63
N ARG A 60 -13.79 17.56 -23.90
CA ARG A 60 -13.16 16.26 -24.12
C ARG A 60 -13.76 15.23 -23.17
N LEU A 61 -14.21 14.10 -23.71
CA LEU A 61 -14.86 13.01 -22.99
C LEU A 61 -14.17 11.67 -23.25
N LEU A 62 -13.92 10.93 -22.18
CA LEU A 62 -13.62 9.50 -22.22
C LEU A 62 -14.77 8.75 -21.53
N LEU A 63 -15.57 8.03 -22.31
CA LEU A 63 -16.76 7.33 -21.87
C LEU A 63 -16.47 5.83 -21.79
N ILE A 64 -16.68 5.22 -20.64
CA ILE A 64 -16.39 3.81 -20.38
C ILE A 64 -17.66 3.11 -19.90
N GLU A 65 -18.15 2.16 -20.70
CA GLU A 65 -19.15 1.19 -20.26
C GLU A 65 -18.45 -0.09 -19.80
N PRO A 66 -18.33 -0.34 -18.48
CA PRO A 66 -17.51 -1.45 -17.98
C PRO A 66 -18.07 -2.85 -18.29
N LEU A 67 -19.36 -2.96 -18.59
CA LEU A 67 -20.02 -4.23 -18.89
C LEU A 67 -20.10 -4.45 -20.40
N SER A 68 -19.24 -5.33 -20.92
CA SER A 68 -19.20 -5.71 -22.34
C SER A 68 -20.56 -6.18 -22.86
N ASP A 69 -21.33 -6.86 -22.02
CA ASP A 69 -22.62 -7.46 -22.37
C ASP A 69 -23.70 -6.42 -22.70
N LEU A 70 -23.52 -5.16 -22.25
CA LEU A 70 -24.43 -4.07 -22.60
C LEU A 70 -24.17 -3.48 -23.98
N LYS A 71 -23.01 -3.78 -24.60
CA LYS A 71 -22.60 -3.20 -25.89
C LYS A 71 -23.64 -3.37 -26.99
N PRO A 72 -24.25 -4.55 -27.24
CA PRO A 72 -25.24 -4.71 -28.32
C PRO A 72 -26.47 -3.81 -28.15
N LEU A 73 -26.82 -3.46 -26.91
CA LEU A 73 -27.98 -2.64 -26.58
C LEU A 73 -27.65 -1.15 -26.62
N SER A 74 -26.57 -0.73 -25.95
CA SER A 74 -26.27 0.70 -25.74
C SER A 74 -25.45 1.31 -26.86
N HIS A 75 -24.61 0.53 -27.56
CA HIS A 75 -23.72 1.07 -28.59
C HIS A 75 -24.47 1.78 -29.73
N PRO A 76 -25.52 1.22 -30.36
CA PRO A 76 -26.23 1.92 -31.44
C PRO A 76 -26.87 3.25 -31.00
N ILE A 77 -27.34 3.31 -29.76
CA ILE A 77 -27.97 4.50 -29.18
C ILE A 77 -26.92 5.57 -28.88
N LEU A 78 -25.84 5.17 -28.20
CA LEU A 78 -24.73 6.05 -27.84
C LEU A 78 -24.03 6.57 -29.09
N GLU A 79 -23.70 5.72 -30.06
CA GLU A 79 -23.02 6.13 -31.28
C GLU A 79 -23.81 7.20 -32.05
N ARG A 80 -25.11 6.95 -32.27
CA ARG A 80 -25.99 7.92 -32.94
C ARG A 80 -26.05 9.26 -32.18
N MET A 81 -26.15 9.20 -30.86
CA MET A 81 -26.21 10.40 -30.01
C MET A 81 -24.89 11.17 -30.05
N LEU A 82 -23.76 10.51 -29.80
CA LEU A 82 -22.43 11.10 -29.71
C LEU A 82 -21.91 11.62 -31.05
N HIS A 83 -22.32 11.02 -32.18
CA HIS A 83 -21.97 11.52 -33.51
C HIS A 83 -22.44 12.96 -33.73
N ASN A 84 -23.64 13.31 -33.24
CA ASN A 84 -24.18 14.67 -33.36
C ASN A 84 -23.39 15.69 -32.51
N TYR A 85 -22.90 15.28 -31.35
CA TYR A 85 -22.08 16.14 -30.49
C TYR A 85 -20.64 16.24 -31.00
N SER A 86 -20.10 15.17 -31.58
CA SER A 86 -18.77 15.23 -32.22
C SER A 86 -18.72 16.28 -33.33
N LYS A 87 -19.81 16.42 -34.11
CA LYS A 87 -19.96 17.50 -35.11
C LYS A 87 -20.00 18.91 -34.52
N LYS A 88 -20.37 19.05 -33.24
CA LYS A 88 -20.32 20.33 -32.51
C LYS A 88 -18.94 20.63 -31.90
N GLY A 89 -17.94 19.81 -32.23
CA GLY A 89 -16.54 20.00 -31.80
C GLY A 89 -16.15 19.25 -30.53
N HIS A 90 -17.05 18.46 -29.93
CA HIS A 90 -16.70 17.64 -28.77
C HIS A 90 -15.75 16.50 -29.18
N GLU A 91 -14.64 16.32 -28.44
CA GLU A 91 -13.75 15.17 -28.64
C GLU A 91 -14.22 14.03 -27.73
N ILE A 92 -14.77 12.97 -28.31
CA ILE A 92 -15.42 11.90 -27.54
C ILE A 92 -14.79 10.56 -27.89
N THR A 93 -14.26 9.88 -26.88
CA THR A 93 -13.77 8.50 -26.98
C THR A 93 -14.72 7.57 -26.22
N LEU A 94 -15.17 6.49 -26.85
CA LEU A 94 -16.09 5.51 -26.27
C LEU A 94 -15.43 4.13 -26.18
N VAL A 95 -15.42 3.54 -24.99
CA VAL A 95 -14.83 2.23 -24.70
C VAL A 95 -15.86 1.32 -24.04
N PHE A 96 -15.91 0.06 -24.47
CA PHE A 96 -16.77 -0.97 -23.91
C PHE A 96 -15.95 -2.10 -23.31
N GLY A 97 -16.31 -2.52 -22.11
CA GLY A 97 -15.60 -3.56 -21.39
C GLY A 97 -14.45 -3.00 -20.55
N SER A 98 -14.49 -3.31 -19.26
CA SER A 98 -13.37 -3.01 -18.35
C SER A 98 -12.11 -3.79 -18.71
N ASP A 99 -12.27 -5.03 -19.20
CA ASP A 99 -11.21 -5.86 -19.76
C ASP A 99 -10.49 -5.15 -20.92
N GLN A 100 -11.23 -4.54 -21.85
CA GLN A 100 -10.62 -3.78 -22.95
C GLN A 100 -9.87 -2.55 -22.42
N PHE A 101 -10.52 -1.75 -21.58
CA PHE A 101 -9.94 -0.51 -21.07
C PHE A 101 -8.65 -0.75 -20.28
N LEU A 102 -8.64 -1.75 -19.40
CA LEU A 102 -7.53 -2.04 -18.49
C LEU A 102 -6.32 -2.68 -19.17
N THR A 103 -6.42 -3.12 -20.43
CA THR A 103 -5.27 -3.64 -21.18
C THR A 103 -4.20 -2.59 -21.48
N ARG A 104 -4.53 -1.30 -21.38
CA ARG A 104 -3.66 -0.16 -21.71
C ARG A 104 -3.77 0.93 -20.64
N PRO A 105 -2.69 1.71 -20.39
CA PRO A 105 -2.77 2.84 -19.47
C PRO A 105 -3.77 3.89 -19.97
N VAL A 106 -4.37 4.64 -19.04
CA VAL A 106 -5.33 5.73 -19.36
C VAL A 106 -4.77 6.75 -20.36
N THR A 107 -3.46 6.96 -20.38
CA THR A 107 -2.75 7.86 -21.31
C THR A 107 -2.91 7.48 -22.78
N ASP A 108 -3.21 6.22 -23.08
CA ASP A 108 -3.41 5.75 -24.45
C ASP A 108 -4.83 6.04 -24.96
N TRP A 109 -5.74 6.37 -24.06
CA TRP A 109 -7.16 6.65 -24.33
C TRP A 109 -7.50 8.15 -24.32
N ILE A 110 -6.53 9.01 -24.00
CA ILE A 110 -6.72 10.46 -23.88
C ILE A 110 -5.72 11.22 -24.77
N PRO A 111 -6.05 12.46 -25.19
CA PRO A 111 -5.11 13.31 -25.91
C PRO A 111 -3.81 13.58 -25.13
N LYS A 112 -2.68 13.66 -25.84
CA LYS A 112 -1.34 13.82 -25.22
C LYS A 112 -1.15 15.18 -24.52
N ASP A 113 -1.93 16.19 -24.89
CA ASP A 113 -1.95 17.53 -24.32
C ASP A 113 -2.91 17.66 -23.12
N SER A 114 -3.57 16.56 -22.70
CA SER A 114 -4.44 16.57 -21.52
C SER A 114 -3.65 16.81 -20.24
N SER A 115 -3.98 17.88 -19.52
CA SER A 115 -3.32 18.28 -18.27
C SER A 115 -3.92 17.61 -17.04
N ARG A 116 -5.20 17.23 -17.09
CA ARG A 116 -5.92 16.64 -15.95
C ARG A 116 -7.10 15.77 -16.41
N VAL A 117 -7.28 14.64 -15.71
CA VAL A 117 -8.47 13.77 -15.84
C VAL A 117 -9.43 14.06 -14.70
N LEU A 118 -10.70 14.26 -15.01
CA LEU A 118 -11.80 14.49 -14.07
C LEU A 118 -12.71 13.25 -14.05
N PRO A 119 -12.46 12.27 -13.16
CA PRO A 119 -13.24 11.05 -13.15
C PRO A 119 -14.61 11.25 -12.49
N PHE A 120 -15.61 10.59 -13.07
CA PHE A 120 -16.96 10.48 -12.55
C PHE A 120 -17.40 9.02 -12.60
N LEU A 121 -17.84 8.50 -11.45
CA LEU A 121 -18.41 7.17 -11.33
C LEU A 121 -19.93 7.27 -11.28
N HIS A 122 -20.61 6.54 -12.16
CA HIS A 122 -22.07 6.53 -12.13
C HIS A 122 -22.59 5.90 -10.82
N PRO A 123 -23.58 6.50 -10.12
CA PRO A 123 -24.01 6.06 -8.79
C PRO A 123 -24.55 4.62 -8.73
N VAL A 124 -25.24 4.19 -9.78
CA VAL A 124 -25.70 2.80 -9.92
C VAL A 124 -24.53 1.82 -9.96
N TYR A 125 -23.50 2.13 -10.74
CA TYR A 125 -22.34 1.25 -10.91
C TYR A 125 -21.50 1.19 -9.64
N THR A 126 -21.33 2.33 -8.96
CA THR A 126 -20.64 2.39 -7.66
C THR A 126 -21.32 1.51 -6.61
N ARG A 127 -22.65 1.50 -6.56
CA ARG A 127 -23.42 0.73 -5.57
C ARG A 127 -23.50 -0.77 -5.86
N LYS A 128 -23.54 -1.16 -7.14
CA LYS A 128 -23.77 -2.55 -7.56
C LYS A 128 -22.51 -3.28 -8.02
N PHE A 129 -21.50 -2.53 -8.46
CA PHE A 129 -20.25 -3.04 -8.97
C PHE A 129 -19.08 -2.31 -8.29
N SER A 130 -19.05 -2.36 -6.96
CA SER A 130 -18.03 -1.69 -6.14
C SER A 130 -16.62 -2.14 -6.52
N ASP A 131 -16.40 -3.42 -6.79
CA ASP A 131 -15.09 -3.98 -7.10
C ASP A 131 -14.58 -3.50 -8.47
N LEU A 132 -15.46 -3.43 -9.48
CA LEU A 132 -15.14 -2.85 -10.79
C LEU A 132 -14.85 -1.36 -10.68
N SER A 133 -15.62 -0.64 -9.86
CA SER A 133 -15.43 0.80 -9.62
C SER A 133 -14.10 1.09 -8.92
N LEU A 134 -13.71 0.25 -7.93
CA LEU A 134 -12.42 0.34 -7.25
C LEU A 134 -11.26 0.03 -8.18
N THR A 135 -11.36 -1.05 -8.96
CA THR A 135 -10.35 -1.45 -9.96
C THR A 135 -10.14 -0.34 -11.00
N PHE A 136 -11.23 0.28 -11.44
CA PHE A 136 -11.17 1.43 -12.33
C PHE A 136 -10.48 2.64 -11.69
N LEU A 137 -10.86 3.03 -10.47
CA LEU A 137 -10.18 4.12 -9.76
C LEU A 137 -8.69 3.84 -9.55
N ASP A 138 -8.33 2.58 -9.28
CA ASP A 138 -6.95 2.14 -9.17
C ASP A 138 -6.19 2.27 -10.49
N SER A 139 -6.83 1.97 -11.63
CA SER A 139 -6.21 2.17 -12.95
C SER A 139 -5.92 3.64 -13.26
N LEU A 140 -6.72 4.56 -12.72
CA LEU A 140 -6.50 6.01 -12.85
C LEU A 140 -5.40 6.53 -11.93
N LYS A 141 -4.99 5.76 -10.92
CA LYS A 141 -3.78 6.03 -10.16
C LYS A 141 -2.60 5.74 -11.10
N SER A 142 -2.36 6.66 -12.04
CA SER A 142 -1.08 6.73 -12.73
C SER A 142 0.02 6.61 -11.67
N SER A 143 0.94 5.67 -11.90
CA SER A 143 2.15 5.52 -11.11
C SER A 143 2.72 6.90 -10.91
N SER A 144 2.53 7.45 -9.70
CA SER A 144 2.81 8.85 -9.43
C SER A 144 4.20 9.17 -9.98
N SER A 145 4.39 10.34 -10.59
CA SER A 145 5.73 10.75 -11.05
C SER A 145 6.80 10.58 -9.95
N GLN A 146 6.37 10.61 -8.68
CA GLN A 146 7.15 10.27 -7.51
C GLN A 146 7.41 8.77 -7.30
N ASN A 147 6.44 7.87 -7.50
CA ASN A 147 6.68 6.42 -7.52
C ASN A 147 7.61 6.04 -8.68
N ARG A 148 7.43 6.64 -9.87
CA ARG A 148 8.31 6.40 -11.02
C ARG A 148 9.72 6.96 -10.78
N ALA A 149 9.82 8.13 -10.14
CA ALA A 149 11.11 8.72 -9.74
C ALA A 149 11.77 7.93 -8.62
N ALA A 150 11.03 7.49 -7.60
CA ALA A 150 11.52 6.65 -6.51
C ALA A 150 11.94 5.27 -7.03
N GLN A 151 11.14 4.64 -7.90
CA GLN A 151 11.52 3.41 -8.60
C GLN A 151 12.78 3.65 -9.43
N THR A 152 12.83 4.69 -10.25
CA THR A 152 14.03 5.03 -11.05
C THR A 152 15.28 5.26 -10.18
N TYR A 153 15.12 5.93 -9.04
CA TYR A 153 16.21 6.28 -8.12
C TYR A 153 16.69 5.06 -7.30
N PHE A 154 15.76 4.27 -6.76
CA PHE A 154 16.07 3.18 -5.83
C PHE A 154 16.21 1.81 -6.50
N GLN A 155 15.73 1.59 -7.72
CA GLN A 155 15.75 0.26 -8.37
C GLN A 155 17.17 -0.33 -8.46
N LYS A 156 18.19 0.49 -8.76
CA LYS A 156 19.61 0.05 -8.66
C LYS A 156 19.98 -0.43 -7.26
N THR A 157 19.53 0.28 -6.24
CA THR A 157 19.78 -0.05 -4.83
C THR A 157 19.04 -1.34 -4.44
N TRP A 158 17.78 -1.48 -4.83
CA TRP A 158 16.97 -2.67 -4.55
C TRP A 158 17.58 -3.92 -5.14
N ILE A 159 17.91 -3.92 -6.44
CA ILE A 159 18.49 -5.09 -7.11
C ILE A 159 19.84 -5.46 -6.49
N ARG A 160 20.72 -4.48 -6.25
CA ARG A 160 21.98 -4.72 -5.55
C ARG A 160 21.78 -5.29 -4.14
N ASN A 161 20.84 -4.71 -3.39
CA ASN A 161 20.56 -5.15 -2.02
C ASN A 161 20.01 -6.58 -2.02
N VAL A 162 19.10 -6.93 -2.93
CA VAL A 162 18.56 -8.30 -3.07
C VAL A 162 19.67 -9.34 -3.14
N PHE A 163 20.64 -9.18 -4.04
CA PHE A 163 21.73 -10.15 -4.18
C PHE A 163 22.69 -10.13 -2.99
N ARG A 164 23.10 -8.94 -2.51
CA ARG A 164 23.98 -8.81 -1.34
C ARG A 164 23.35 -9.42 -0.09
N ASN A 165 22.09 -9.13 0.16
CA ASN A 165 21.38 -9.56 1.35
C ASN A 165 21.17 -11.07 1.34
N LEU A 166 20.87 -11.65 0.17
CA LEU A 166 20.80 -13.10 0.01
C LEU A 166 22.17 -13.78 0.21
N GLU A 167 23.26 -13.14 -0.19
CA GLU A 167 24.62 -13.60 0.12
C GLU A 167 24.85 -13.65 1.62
N ARG A 168 24.58 -12.53 2.30
CA ARG A 168 24.77 -12.38 3.74
C ARG A 168 23.90 -13.34 4.56
N LEU A 169 22.66 -13.57 4.15
CA LEU A 169 21.77 -14.54 4.79
C LEU A 169 22.32 -15.97 4.73
N GLY A 170 22.98 -16.34 3.63
CA GLY A 170 23.54 -17.69 3.46
C GLY A 170 24.75 -17.99 4.36
N GLU A 171 25.47 -16.95 4.77
CA GLU A 171 26.63 -17.01 5.68
C GLU A 171 26.22 -17.12 7.16
N SER A 172 24.96 -16.84 7.51
CA SER A 172 24.53 -16.86 8.91
C SER A 172 24.58 -18.29 9.48
N PRO A 173 25.33 -18.53 10.59
CA PRO A 173 25.50 -19.85 11.20
C PRO A 173 24.22 -20.38 11.86
N ASN A 174 23.19 -19.55 12.08
CA ASN A 174 21.91 -19.97 12.66
C ASN A 174 21.03 -20.83 11.72
N ASN A 175 21.38 -20.93 10.43
CA ASN A 175 20.56 -21.62 9.43
C ASN A 175 20.65 -23.15 9.43
N ASP A 176 21.59 -23.76 10.17
CA ASP A 176 21.88 -25.20 10.08
C ASP A 176 21.04 -26.06 11.05
N ASN A 177 20.20 -25.45 11.90
CA ASN A 177 19.38 -26.17 12.88
C ASN A 177 17.89 -26.30 12.50
N ALA A 178 17.51 -25.90 11.27
CA ALA A 178 16.11 -25.89 10.82
C ALA A 178 15.39 -27.25 10.91
N ASP A 179 16.14 -28.36 10.82
CA ASP A 179 15.59 -29.73 10.71
C ASP A 179 15.66 -30.55 12.01
N LYS A 180 16.12 -30.01 13.14
CA LYS A 180 16.20 -30.78 14.41
C LYS A 180 14.94 -30.54 15.24
N GLY A 181 13.98 -31.47 15.16
CA GLY A 181 12.66 -31.37 15.78
C GLY A 181 12.66 -31.05 17.28
N GLY A 182 11.99 -29.94 17.63
CA GLY A 182 11.67 -29.46 18.98
C GLY A 182 11.16 -28.01 18.89
N ALA A 183 10.20 -27.59 19.71
CA ALA A 183 9.69 -26.20 19.68
C ALA A 183 10.78 -25.17 20.05
N GLU A 184 11.78 -25.58 20.84
CA GLU A 184 12.96 -24.77 21.22
C GLU A 184 14.11 -24.84 20.20
N SER A 185 13.97 -25.70 19.18
CA SER A 185 14.97 -26.00 18.17
C SER A 185 14.65 -25.41 16.79
N ARG A 186 13.48 -24.76 16.66
CA ARG A 186 13.03 -24.18 15.38
C ARG A 186 13.88 -22.96 15.02
N PRO A 187 14.21 -22.79 13.72
CA PRO A 187 14.96 -21.63 13.27
C PRO A 187 14.15 -20.37 13.56
N ASN A 188 14.78 -19.40 14.24
CA ASN A 188 14.16 -18.12 14.60
C ASN A 188 14.46 -17.02 13.56
N ASP A 189 15.03 -17.39 12.42
CA ASP A 189 15.37 -16.54 11.29
C ASP A 189 15.21 -17.29 9.96
N GLY A 190 15.14 -16.54 8.86
CA GLY A 190 15.05 -17.07 7.50
C GLY A 190 13.89 -16.49 6.71
N ILE A 191 13.52 -17.22 5.65
CA ILE A 191 12.41 -16.85 4.76
C ILE A 191 11.11 -17.32 5.40
N ILE A 192 10.16 -16.40 5.55
CA ILE A 192 8.82 -16.70 6.00
C ILE A 192 8.11 -17.50 4.90
N THR A 193 7.67 -18.71 5.22
CA THR A 193 6.91 -19.56 4.30
C THR A 193 5.45 -19.74 4.72
N GLY A 194 5.07 -19.27 5.90
CA GLY A 194 3.68 -19.25 6.34
C GLY A 194 3.55 -19.11 7.85
N ALA A 195 2.36 -19.45 8.35
CA ALA A 195 2.02 -19.46 9.77
C ALA A 195 1.57 -20.86 10.20
N GLU A 196 1.70 -21.16 11.48
CA GLU A 196 1.02 -22.30 12.08
C GLU A 196 -0.51 -22.07 12.08
N PRO A 197 -1.32 -23.10 11.76
CA PRO A 197 -2.76 -22.97 11.67
C PRO A 197 -3.34 -22.45 12.99
N ASP A 198 -4.24 -21.46 12.89
CA ASP A 198 -4.96 -20.84 14.00
C ASP A 198 -4.09 -20.25 15.13
N PHE A 199 -2.76 -20.16 14.96
CA PHE A 199 -1.88 -19.67 16.02
C PHE A 199 -2.16 -18.22 16.40
N PHE A 200 -2.43 -17.38 15.40
CA PHE A 200 -2.65 -15.94 15.58
C PHE A 200 -4.13 -15.55 15.64
N SER A 201 -5.06 -16.48 15.43
CA SER A 201 -6.51 -16.18 15.39
C SER A 201 -7.05 -15.69 16.73
N ASP A 202 -6.39 -16.03 17.84
CA ASP A 202 -6.66 -15.54 19.19
C ASP A 202 -5.67 -14.46 19.68
N GLN A 203 -4.71 -14.07 18.85
CA GLN A 203 -3.68 -13.08 19.19
C GLN A 203 -4.05 -11.68 18.66
N THR A 204 -3.53 -10.66 19.34
CA THR A 204 -3.64 -9.26 18.91
C THR A 204 -2.28 -8.77 18.41
N LEU A 205 -2.24 -8.17 17.23
CA LEU A 205 -1.08 -7.43 16.73
C LEU A 205 -1.25 -5.95 17.06
N LEU A 206 -0.28 -5.34 17.74
CA LEU A 206 -0.15 -3.90 17.86
C LEU A 206 0.99 -3.42 16.95
N PHE A 207 0.66 -2.63 15.93
CA PHE A 207 1.65 -1.90 15.15
C PHE A 207 1.85 -0.50 15.71
N THR A 208 3.11 -0.07 15.85
CA THR A 208 3.45 1.32 16.18
C THR A 208 4.12 2.03 15.01
N GLY A 209 3.46 3.07 14.52
CA GLY A 209 4.10 4.11 13.70
C GLY A 209 4.79 5.15 14.57
N ALA A 210 5.44 6.12 13.95
CA ALA A 210 6.25 7.12 14.63
C ALA A 210 5.59 8.50 14.72
N ALA A 211 4.27 8.61 14.67
CA ALA A 211 3.60 9.89 14.86
C ALA A 211 3.85 10.45 16.28
N PRO A 212 3.86 11.78 16.47
CA PRO A 212 4.08 12.39 17.79
C PRO A 212 3.14 11.91 18.90
N SER A 213 1.92 11.50 18.56
CA SER A 213 0.96 10.93 19.51
C SER A 213 1.40 9.63 20.17
N LEU A 214 2.35 8.90 19.58
CA LEU A 214 2.92 7.73 20.23
C LEU A 214 3.48 8.08 21.62
N GLU A 215 4.01 9.30 21.80
CA GLU A 215 4.51 9.78 23.09
C GLU A 215 3.42 9.72 24.18
N THR A 216 2.19 10.14 23.86
CA THR A 216 1.05 10.13 24.79
C THR A 216 0.41 8.75 24.94
N GLU A 217 0.55 7.89 23.93
CA GLU A 217 0.01 6.51 23.96
C GLU A 217 0.92 5.53 24.71
N THR A 218 2.18 5.89 24.93
CA THR A 218 3.21 5.03 25.54
C THR A 218 2.83 4.46 26.90
N PRO A 219 2.28 5.22 27.87
CA PRO A 219 1.85 4.66 29.15
C PRO A 219 0.84 3.51 29.00
N TRP A 220 -0.11 3.63 28.06
CA TRP A 220 -1.07 2.56 27.80
C TRP A 220 -0.41 1.31 27.22
N ILE A 221 0.55 1.48 26.30
CA ILE A 221 1.33 0.38 25.73
C ILE A 221 2.10 -0.36 26.83
N THR A 222 2.75 0.37 27.73
CA THR A 222 3.46 -0.20 28.88
C THR A 222 2.53 -1.01 29.77
N ASN A 223 1.38 -0.44 30.16
CA ASN A 223 0.43 -1.10 31.06
C ASN A 223 -0.24 -2.33 30.44
N ASN A 224 -0.28 -2.45 29.11
CA ASN A 224 -0.93 -3.54 28.39
C ASN A 224 0.05 -4.44 27.64
N ARG A 225 1.36 -4.33 27.87
CA ARG A 225 2.42 -4.94 27.03
C ARG A 225 2.27 -6.45 26.81
N ASN A 226 1.70 -7.17 27.77
CA ASN A 226 1.54 -8.63 27.76
C ASN A 226 0.25 -9.12 27.06
N ARG A 227 -0.46 -8.24 26.34
CA ARG A 227 -1.77 -8.52 25.73
C ARG A 227 -1.76 -8.50 24.21
N PHE A 228 -0.60 -8.25 23.60
CA PHE A 228 -0.43 -8.16 22.15
C PHE A 228 1.02 -8.45 21.75
N HIS A 229 1.20 -8.88 20.49
CA HIS A 229 2.48 -8.80 19.81
C HIS A 229 2.74 -7.35 19.40
N LEU A 230 3.90 -6.81 19.77
CA LEU A 230 4.32 -5.45 19.41
C LEU A 230 5.23 -5.48 18.18
N LEU A 231 4.67 -5.07 17.03
CA LEU A 231 5.40 -4.83 15.79
C LEU A 231 5.73 -3.35 15.67
N ALA A 232 6.98 -2.98 15.92
CA ALA A 232 7.42 -1.59 15.84
C ALA A 232 7.90 -1.23 14.43
N SER A 233 7.54 -0.05 13.92
CA SER A 233 8.28 0.52 12.79
C SER A 233 9.71 0.83 13.23
N ASP A 234 10.68 0.66 12.33
CA ASP A 234 12.06 1.14 12.54
C ASP A 234 12.10 2.61 13.02
N THR A 235 11.18 3.44 12.55
CA THR A 235 11.11 4.86 12.87
C THR A 235 10.64 5.12 14.31
N SER A 236 9.73 4.30 14.85
CA SER A 236 9.25 4.41 16.23
C SER A 236 10.15 3.70 17.24
N LEU A 237 11.04 2.82 16.77
CA LEU A 237 11.91 1.99 17.59
C LEU A 237 12.68 2.78 18.65
N GLY A 238 13.31 3.89 18.26
CA GLY A 238 14.12 4.70 19.17
C GLY A 238 13.33 5.24 20.37
N TRP A 239 12.08 5.65 20.15
CA TRP A 239 11.19 6.12 21.21
C TRP A 239 10.82 5.00 22.18
N LEU A 240 10.38 3.86 21.64
CA LEU A 240 9.95 2.70 22.43
C LEU A 240 11.08 2.21 23.34
N LEU A 241 12.28 2.02 22.78
CA LEU A 241 13.45 1.59 23.55
C LEU A 241 13.82 2.62 24.62
N SER A 242 13.79 3.92 24.30
CA SER A 242 14.05 4.98 25.30
C SER A 242 13.01 5.03 26.42
N SER A 243 11.82 4.48 26.18
CA SER A 243 10.73 4.36 27.16
C SER A 243 10.74 3.01 27.89
N GLY A 244 11.76 2.17 27.68
CA GLY A 244 11.88 0.84 28.28
C GLY A 244 10.99 -0.24 27.64
N ILE A 245 10.39 0.03 26.48
CA ILE A 245 9.52 -0.91 25.76
C ILE A 245 10.34 -1.63 24.68
N VAL A 246 10.54 -2.93 24.85
CA VAL A 246 11.16 -3.79 23.83
C VAL A 246 10.07 -4.38 22.93
N PRO A 247 10.12 -4.18 21.60
CA PRO A 247 9.17 -4.76 20.66
C PRO A 247 9.44 -6.26 20.44
N ASP A 248 8.40 -7.00 20.05
CA ASP A 248 8.52 -8.43 19.69
C ASP A 248 9.13 -8.60 18.30
N CYS A 249 8.97 -7.59 17.43
CA CYS A 249 9.56 -7.56 16.09
C CYS A 249 9.68 -6.11 15.60
N VAL A 250 10.71 -5.82 14.81
CA VAL A 250 10.89 -4.52 14.13
C VAL A 250 10.61 -4.69 12.65
N LEU A 251 9.66 -3.94 12.10
CA LEU A 251 9.41 -3.84 10.68
C LEU A 251 10.32 -2.76 10.07
N SER A 252 11.01 -3.09 8.98
CA SER A 252 11.76 -2.12 8.16
C SER A 252 11.62 -2.43 6.67
N ILE A 253 11.23 -1.42 5.88
CA ILE A 253 11.01 -1.58 4.43
C ILE A 253 12.02 -0.80 3.57
N ASP A 254 12.58 0.28 4.11
CA ASP A 254 13.43 1.18 3.34
C ASP A 254 14.78 0.54 3.01
N SER A 255 15.24 0.78 1.79
CA SER A 255 16.48 0.17 1.25
C SER A 255 17.70 1.08 1.35
N SER A 256 17.49 2.33 1.79
CA SER A 256 18.50 3.38 1.78
C SER A 256 19.37 3.36 3.03
N ARG A 257 20.47 4.12 3.02
CA ARG A 257 21.31 4.32 4.21
C ARG A 257 20.60 5.10 5.32
N GLY A 258 19.50 5.80 5.02
CA GLY A 258 18.70 6.52 6.02
C GLY A 258 18.20 5.63 7.15
N THR A 259 17.95 4.35 6.86
CA THR A 259 17.55 3.32 7.84
C THR A 259 18.54 3.19 9.00
N LEU A 260 19.82 3.52 8.80
CA LEU A 260 20.85 3.53 9.86
C LEU A 260 20.50 4.46 11.02
N PHE A 261 19.82 5.58 10.74
CA PHE A 261 19.40 6.51 11.79
C PHE A 261 18.25 5.95 12.63
N HIS A 262 17.43 5.06 12.05
CA HIS A 262 16.26 4.46 12.69
C HIS A 262 16.64 3.22 13.51
N VAL A 263 17.42 2.31 12.93
CA VAL A 263 17.87 1.07 13.58
C VAL A 263 19.28 1.27 14.14
N ARG A 264 19.34 1.66 15.41
CA ARG A 264 20.60 1.91 16.14
C ARG A 264 21.07 0.63 16.84
N LYS A 265 22.33 0.59 17.30
CA LYS A 265 22.89 -0.49 18.14
C LYS A 265 22.24 -0.63 19.53
N LEU A 266 21.08 0.00 19.74
CA LEU A 266 20.27 -0.11 20.96
C LEU A 266 19.26 -1.25 20.87
N LEU A 267 18.99 -1.78 19.67
CA LEU A 267 18.08 -2.91 19.48
C LEU A 267 18.69 -4.16 20.12
N PRO A 268 18.03 -4.82 21.09
CA PRO A 268 18.51 -6.08 21.64
C PRO A 268 18.68 -7.12 20.54
N GLU A 269 19.79 -7.87 20.55
CA GLU A 269 20.15 -8.80 19.47
C GLU A 269 19.12 -9.93 19.28
N THR A 270 18.30 -10.23 20.30
CA THR A 270 17.25 -11.24 20.23
C THR A 270 16.01 -10.77 19.45
N VAL A 271 15.83 -9.47 19.25
CA VAL A 271 14.65 -8.93 18.59
C VAL A 271 14.77 -9.12 17.07
N PRO A 272 13.83 -9.83 16.43
CA PRO A 272 13.86 -10.06 14.99
C PRO A 272 13.56 -8.78 14.19
N ILE A 273 14.15 -8.70 13.01
CA ILE A 273 13.90 -7.65 12.02
C ILE A 273 13.12 -8.26 10.86
N LEU A 274 11.85 -7.87 10.73
CA LEU A 274 10.99 -8.18 9.59
C LEU A 274 11.29 -7.21 8.43
N THR A 275 11.81 -7.76 7.34
CA THR A 275 12.16 -6.99 6.14
C THR A 275 12.05 -7.86 4.88
N TRP A 276 12.34 -7.29 3.71
CA TRP A 276 12.32 -7.97 2.41
C TRP A 276 13.74 -8.07 1.85
N LEU A 277 13.94 -8.87 0.79
CA LEU A 277 15.29 -9.08 0.22
C LEU A 277 15.94 -7.77 -0.27
N GLY A 278 15.14 -6.82 -0.77
CA GLY A 278 15.63 -5.51 -1.20
C GLY A 278 15.84 -4.49 -0.06
N GLY A 279 15.58 -4.85 1.20
CA GLY A 279 15.71 -3.97 2.36
C GLY A 279 17.13 -3.41 2.57
N ALA A 280 17.27 -2.45 3.49
CA ALA A 280 18.56 -1.79 3.73
C ALA A 280 19.63 -2.81 4.13
N ALA A 281 20.70 -2.88 3.33
CA ALA A 281 21.68 -3.93 3.48
C ALA A 281 22.48 -3.89 4.81
N TYR A 282 22.54 -2.73 5.48
CA TYR A 282 23.08 -2.63 6.84
C TYR A 282 22.30 -3.48 7.86
N LEU A 283 20.99 -3.65 7.67
CA LEU A 283 20.18 -4.49 8.56
C LEU A 283 20.72 -5.93 8.56
N PHE A 284 21.10 -6.44 7.39
CA PHE A 284 21.65 -7.79 7.20
C PHE A 284 23.04 -7.98 7.82
N ASP A 285 23.74 -6.90 8.16
CA ASP A 285 25.01 -6.96 8.89
C ASP A 285 24.80 -7.03 10.42
N LEU A 286 23.59 -6.70 10.92
CA LEU A 286 23.26 -6.79 12.35
C LEU A 286 23.10 -8.25 12.79
N PRO A 287 23.46 -8.58 14.04
CA PRO A 287 23.34 -9.95 14.59
C PRO A 287 21.89 -10.41 14.79
N ASN A 288 20.93 -9.47 14.74
CA ASN A 288 19.51 -9.77 14.94
C ASN A 288 18.98 -10.86 14.00
N PRO A 289 18.01 -11.69 14.44
CA PRO A 289 17.30 -12.59 13.55
C PRO A 289 16.65 -11.83 12.39
N LYS A 290 16.68 -12.42 11.19
CA LYS A 290 16.08 -11.82 9.99
C LYS A 290 14.85 -12.58 9.59
N TRP A 291 13.71 -11.91 9.60
CA TRP A 291 12.45 -12.46 9.13
C TRP A 291 12.18 -11.88 7.75
N ILE A 292 12.35 -12.71 6.72
CA ILE A 292 12.29 -12.26 5.33
C ILE A 292 10.93 -12.59 4.75
N TYR A 293 10.17 -11.55 4.38
CA TYR A 293 8.94 -11.70 3.62
C TYR A 293 9.19 -11.42 2.13
N PHE A 294 8.37 -12.00 1.26
CA PHE A 294 8.36 -11.66 -0.17
C PHE A 294 7.46 -10.46 -0.43
N SER A 295 8.02 -9.44 -1.07
CA SER A 295 7.28 -8.25 -1.50
C SER A 295 6.68 -8.43 -2.89
N THR A 296 5.94 -7.42 -3.36
CA THR A 296 5.49 -7.31 -4.74
C THR A 296 6.60 -6.91 -5.72
N HIS A 297 7.87 -6.86 -5.30
CA HIS A 297 8.98 -6.62 -6.22
C HIS A 297 9.18 -7.83 -7.15
N PRO A 298 9.44 -7.65 -8.46
CA PRO A 298 9.56 -8.76 -9.41
C PRO A 298 10.57 -9.84 -8.99
N LEU A 299 11.74 -9.44 -8.48
CA LEU A 299 12.73 -10.40 -7.98
C LEU A 299 12.19 -11.25 -6.83
N ASP A 300 11.49 -10.65 -5.86
CA ASP A 300 10.88 -11.40 -4.75
C ASP A 300 9.80 -12.36 -5.26
N GLN A 301 8.93 -11.91 -6.18
CA GLN A 301 7.88 -12.75 -6.75
C GLN A 301 8.45 -13.95 -7.52
N THR A 302 9.53 -13.76 -8.28
CA THR A 302 10.19 -14.86 -9.00
C THR A 302 10.87 -15.83 -8.05
N ALA A 303 11.55 -15.34 -7.01
CA ALA A 303 12.15 -16.20 -5.99
C ALA A 303 11.07 -17.00 -5.23
N ALA A 304 9.96 -16.36 -4.87
CA ALA A 304 8.81 -17.02 -4.25
C ALA A 304 8.25 -18.10 -5.19
N SER A 305 7.97 -17.77 -6.45
CA SER A 305 7.38 -18.73 -7.39
C SER A 305 8.28 -19.94 -7.67
N LEU A 306 9.60 -19.74 -7.76
CA LEU A 306 10.55 -20.81 -8.08
C LEU A 306 10.91 -21.70 -6.88
N PHE A 307 11.00 -21.13 -5.68
CA PHE A 307 11.58 -21.84 -4.53
C PHE A 307 10.62 -21.95 -3.33
N PHE A 308 9.60 -21.10 -3.24
CA PHE A 308 8.66 -21.05 -2.11
C PHE A 308 7.23 -20.74 -2.57
N PRO A 309 6.59 -21.59 -3.39
CA PRO A 309 5.30 -21.28 -4.01
C PRO A 309 4.15 -21.07 -3.00
N GLN A 310 4.32 -21.52 -1.75
CA GLN A 310 3.35 -21.35 -0.66
C GLN A 310 3.66 -20.15 0.24
N ALA A 311 4.82 -19.49 0.07
CA ALA A 311 5.19 -18.36 0.92
C ALA A 311 4.26 -17.16 0.65
N PRO A 312 3.80 -16.47 1.71
CA PRO A 312 2.93 -15.31 1.54
C PRO A 312 3.68 -14.14 0.91
N ILE A 313 3.06 -13.51 -0.08
CA ILE A 313 3.49 -12.21 -0.61
C ILE A 313 2.77 -11.11 0.17
N LEU A 314 3.54 -10.19 0.77
CA LEU A 314 3.00 -9.03 1.48
C LEU A 314 2.86 -7.84 0.53
N GLU A 315 1.62 -7.45 0.26
CA GLU A 315 1.27 -6.28 -0.53
C GLU A 315 1.26 -5.00 0.33
N ASN A 316 1.68 -3.86 -0.25
CA ASN A 316 1.67 -2.56 0.42
C ASN A 316 0.87 -1.49 -0.36
N PRO A 317 -0.47 -1.59 -0.42
CA PRO A 317 -1.28 -0.64 -1.16
C PRO A 317 -1.24 0.79 -0.59
N SER A 318 -0.94 0.95 0.72
CA SER A 318 -0.85 2.28 1.35
C SER A 318 0.50 2.97 1.14
N LEU A 319 1.49 2.26 0.58
CA LEU A 319 2.85 2.75 0.35
C LEU A 319 3.54 3.29 1.63
N ASN A 320 3.24 2.69 2.78
CA ASN A 320 3.85 3.03 4.07
C ASN A 320 3.98 1.78 4.95
N MET A 321 4.62 1.92 6.12
CA MET A 321 4.87 0.82 7.05
C MET A 321 3.60 0.17 7.60
N ALA A 322 2.55 0.97 7.85
CA ALA A 322 1.28 0.48 8.37
C ALA A 322 0.58 -0.45 7.37
N GLY A 323 0.78 -0.23 6.06
CA GLY A 323 0.24 -1.11 5.02
C GLY A 323 0.85 -2.50 5.05
N ILE A 324 2.18 -2.61 5.18
CA ILE A 324 2.85 -3.90 5.35
C ILE A 324 2.44 -4.56 6.67
N ALA A 325 2.33 -3.81 7.77
CA ALA A 325 1.87 -4.36 9.04
C ALA A 325 0.45 -4.94 8.95
N LEU A 326 -0.47 -4.26 8.24
CA LEU A 326 -1.81 -4.77 7.97
C LEU A 326 -1.78 -6.02 7.07
N SER A 327 -0.95 -6.00 6.03
CA SER A 327 -0.76 -7.15 5.12
C SER A 327 -0.24 -8.37 5.86
N PHE A 328 0.76 -8.16 6.73
CA PHE A 328 1.29 -9.17 7.64
C PHE A 328 0.18 -9.72 8.55
N ALA A 329 -0.55 -8.87 9.27
CA ALA A 329 -1.66 -9.31 10.12
C ALA A 329 -2.71 -10.15 9.37
N LYS A 330 -3.10 -9.73 8.17
CA LYS A 330 -4.07 -10.44 7.33
C LYS A 330 -3.56 -11.79 6.85
N ARG A 331 -2.33 -11.85 6.32
CA ARG A 331 -1.72 -13.08 5.81
C ARG A 331 -1.45 -14.11 6.90
N PHE A 332 -1.28 -13.66 8.14
CA PHE A 332 -1.09 -14.50 9.31
C PHE A 332 -2.38 -14.74 10.11
N HIS A 333 -3.53 -14.25 9.63
CA HIS A 333 -4.84 -14.45 10.26
C HIS A 333 -4.90 -14.00 11.72
N TYR A 334 -4.35 -12.82 12.04
CA TYR A 334 -4.50 -12.24 13.37
C TYR A 334 -5.98 -11.98 13.69
N GLY A 335 -6.42 -12.41 14.88
CA GLY A 335 -7.77 -12.15 15.36
C GLY A 335 -8.08 -10.66 15.53
N ARG A 336 -7.06 -9.87 15.87
CA ARG A 336 -7.18 -8.42 16.01
C ARG A 336 -5.89 -7.71 15.63
N THR A 337 -6.03 -6.53 15.02
CA THR A 337 -4.91 -5.62 14.73
C THR A 337 -5.23 -4.22 15.24
N ILE A 338 -4.25 -3.58 15.89
CA ILE A 338 -4.34 -2.25 16.46
C ILE A 338 -3.18 -1.42 15.90
N PHE A 339 -3.45 -0.15 15.63
CA PHE A 339 -2.44 0.79 15.16
C PHE A 339 -2.34 1.95 16.15
N ARG A 340 -1.12 2.26 16.57
CA ARG A 340 -0.78 3.40 17.45
C ARG A 340 0.33 4.22 16.81
N GLY A 341 0.36 5.53 17.05
CA GLY A 341 1.33 6.42 16.41
C GLY A 341 1.22 6.50 14.88
N VAL A 342 0.00 6.39 14.30
CA VAL A 342 -0.25 6.46 12.83
C VAL A 342 -1.25 7.55 12.42
N ASP A 343 -1.53 8.50 13.31
CA ASP A 343 -2.63 9.47 13.15
C ASP A 343 -2.32 10.67 12.23
N PHE A 344 -1.14 10.68 11.61
CA PHE A 344 -0.64 11.79 10.78
C PHE A 344 -0.64 13.17 11.47
N ARG A 345 -0.85 13.23 12.79
CA ARG A 345 -0.90 14.49 13.54
C ARG A 345 0.49 15.09 13.64
N ARG A 346 0.51 16.41 13.74
CA ARG A 346 1.72 17.19 14.03
C ARG A 346 1.50 17.91 15.34
N ILE A 347 2.33 17.62 16.34
CA ILE A 347 2.21 18.22 17.68
C ILE A 347 3.39 19.15 17.88
N GLY A 348 3.09 20.44 18.02
CA GLY A 348 4.10 21.49 18.23
C GLY A 348 5.15 21.55 17.12
N GLY A 349 4.81 21.27 15.86
CA GLY A 349 5.76 21.27 14.73
C GLY A 349 6.57 19.98 14.55
N LYS A 350 6.46 19.02 15.47
CA LYS A 350 7.01 17.67 15.28
C LYS A 350 6.25 16.92 14.19
N THR A 351 6.99 16.23 13.34
CA THR A 351 6.42 15.29 12.35
C THR A 351 6.48 13.84 12.82
N HIS A 352 7.35 13.55 13.78
CA HIS A 352 7.56 12.22 14.34
C HIS A 352 7.75 12.32 15.86
N CYS A 353 7.57 11.21 16.58
CA CYS A 353 7.92 11.11 17.99
C CYS A 353 9.41 11.38 18.23
N ARG A 354 9.72 11.76 19.47
CA ARG A 354 11.10 11.92 19.94
C ARG A 354 11.92 10.63 19.78
N ALA A 355 13.24 10.75 19.76
CA ALA A 355 14.19 9.68 19.56
C ALA A 355 14.07 8.91 18.22
N SER A 356 13.22 9.36 17.30
CA SER A 356 13.18 8.82 15.94
C SER A 356 14.50 9.07 15.20
N GLY A 357 14.80 8.24 14.21
CA GLY A 357 15.98 8.43 13.35
C GLY A 357 15.97 9.76 12.60
N TYR A 358 14.78 10.27 12.29
CA TYR A 358 14.61 11.59 11.69
C TYR A 358 15.04 12.72 12.62
N GLU A 359 14.61 12.70 13.88
CA GLU A 359 15.07 13.66 14.87
C GLU A 359 16.59 13.54 15.09
N THR A 360 17.10 12.31 15.14
CA THR A 360 18.54 12.04 15.28
C THR A 360 19.34 12.65 14.13
N PHE A 361 18.88 12.50 12.90
CA PHE A 361 19.51 13.10 11.72
C PHE A 361 19.47 14.63 11.78
N ASP A 362 18.30 15.21 12.10
CA ASP A 362 18.13 16.66 12.13
C ASP A 362 18.98 17.34 13.20
N ARG A 363 19.23 16.65 14.32
CA ARG A 363 20.07 17.15 15.42
C ARG A 363 21.46 17.58 14.96
N ILE A 364 21.99 17.00 13.89
CA ILE A 364 23.28 17.36 13.29
C ILE A 364 23.25 18.79 12.70
N PHE A 365 22.09 19.23 12.23
CA PHE A 365 21.90 20.52 11.55
C PHE A 365 21.36 21.62 12.46
N LEU A 366 21.19 21.34 13.74
CA LEU A 366 20.72 22.34 14.69
C LEU A 366 21.81 23.36 14.97
N SER A 367 21.39 24.62 15.10
CA SER A 367 22.26 25.72 15.50
C SER A 367 21.51 26.63 16.47
N ARG A 368 22.20 27.59 17.08
CA ARG A 368 21.52 28.63 17.89
C ARG A 368 20.44 29.39 17.11
N LYS A 369 20.53 29.42 15.76
CA LYS A 369 19.58 30.09 14.87
C LYS A 369 18.62 29.13 14.15
N THR A 370 18.79 27.81 14.31
CA THR A 370 18.04 26.79 13.56
C THR A 370 17.51 25.75 14.52
N THR A 371 16.20 25.80 14.77
CA THR A 371 15.52 24.85 15.65
C THR A 371 15.02 23.63 14.86
N LEU A 372 14.77 22.53 15.57
CA LEU A 372 14.26 21.29 14.95
C LEU A 372 12.91 21.50 14.25
N PHE A 373 12.13 22.48 14.70
CA PHE A 373 10.87 22.86 14.11
C PHE A 373 11.05 23.53 12.74
N GLN A 374 12.13 24.27 12.52
CA GLN A 374 12.39 24.95 11.25
C GLN A 374 12.90 23.98 10.16
N THR A 375 13.64 22.94 10.52
CA THR A 375 14.34 22.07 9.56
C THR A 375 13.40 21.14 8.77
N ARG A 376 12.29 20.68 9.36
CA ARG A 376 11.32 19.79 8.69
C ARG A 376 9.98 20.44 8.35
N PHE A 377 9.71 21.63 8.88
CA PHE A 377 8.47 22.32 8.61
C PHE A 377 8.55 23.12 7.31
N GLN A 378 7.93 22.59 6.27
CA GLN A 378 7.47 23.40 5.14
C GLN A 378 6.00 23.07 4.92
N LYS A 379 5.11 24.04 5.16
CA LYS A 379 3.69 23.91 4.83
C LYS A 379 3.61 23.84 3.29
N LYS A 380 3.33 22.66 2.75
CA LYS A 380 3.14 22.44 1.32
C LYS A 380 1.66 22.18 1.06
N GLU A 381 1.15 22.64 -0.07
CA GLU A 381 -0.25 22.50 -0.51
C GLU A 381 -0.80 21.06 -0.40
N ARG A 382 0.05 20.07 -0.68
CA ARG A 382 -0.30 18.63 -0.52
C ARG A 382 -0.60 18.21 0.91
N TRP A 383 0.02 18.85 1.90
CA TRP A 383 -0.25 18.58 3.30
C TRP A 383 -1.66 19.04 3.67
N GLU A 384 -2.07 20.23 3.20
CA GLU A 384 -3.44 20.72 3.44
C GLU A 384 -4.46 19.75 2.87
N LYS A 385 -4.27 19.29 1.62
CA LYS A 385 -5.16 18.28 1.01
C LYS A 385 -5.26 16.98 1.83
N ARG A 386 -4.14 16.46 2.36
CA ARG A 386 -4.13 15.24 3.18
C ARG A 386 -4.81 15.48 4.53
N ASN A 387 -4.60 16.65 5.14
CA ASN A 387 -5.21 17.00 6.41
C ASN A 387 -6.73 17.13 6.27
N SER A 388 -7.22 17.78 5.21
CA SER A 388 -8.67 17.87 4.94
C SER A 388 -9.31 16.51 4.73
N ILE A 389 -8.63 15.56 4.08
CA ILE A 389 -9.11 14.18 3.95
C ILE A 389 -9.16 13.50 5.32
N LEU A 390 -8.13 13.67 6.15
CA LEU A 390 -8.11 13.10 7.50
C LEU A 390 -9.23 13.68 8.38
N GLU A 391 -9.49 14.99 8.30
CA GLU A 391 -10.58 15.67 9.00
C GLU A 391 -11.96 15.13 8.57
N ILE A 392 -12.16 14.92 7.26
CA ILE A 392 -13.37 14.26 6.74
C ILE A 392 -13.46 12.85 7.30
N LEU A 393 -12.39 12.04 7.23
CA LEU A 393 -12.41 10.67 7.74
C LEU A 393 -12.69 10.60 9.25
N GLN A 394 -12.15 11.53 10.03
CA GLN A 394 -12.41 11.65 11.46
C GLN A 394 -13.86 12.02 11.76
N ARG A 395 -14.47 12.85 10.91
CA ARG A 395 -15.89 13.22 11.04
C ARG A 395 -16.82 12.09 10.61
N GLU A 396 -16.52 11.42 9.50
CA GLU A 396 -17.39 10.39 8.91
C GLU A 396 -17.22 9.01 9.58
N ALA A 397 -16.08 8.75 10.24
CA ALA A 397 -15.79 7.49 10.93
C ALA A 397 -15.03 7.73 12.25
N PRO A 398 -15.61 8.47 13.21
CA PRO A 398 -14.95 8.87 14.46
C PRO A 398 -14.47 7.68 15.30
N GLU A 399 -15.17 6.56 15.23
CA GLU A 399 -14.81 5.31 15.92
C GLU A 399 -13.44 4.74 15.51
N ARG A 400 -12.91 5.15 14.34
CA ARG A 400 -11.61 4.70 13.83
C ARG A 400 -10.43 5.53 14.32
N PHE A 401 -10.67 6.67 14.95
CA PHE A 401 -9.63 7.66 15.28
C PHE A 401 -9.52 7.97 16.78
N ASP A 402 -10.27 7.25 17.62
CA ASP A 402 -10.18 7.25 19.10
C ASP A 402 -10.00 8.67 19.68
N LEU A 403 -10.88 9.60 19.27
CA LEU A 403 -10.75 11.02 19.56
C LEU A 403 -10.97 11.36 21.05
N GLU A 404 -11.60 10.47 21.82
CA GLU A 404 -12.01 10.69 23.22
C GLU A 404 -11.50 9.61 24.19
N GLY A 405 -10.55 8.75 23.78
CA GLY A 405 -10.00 7.71 24.65
C GLY A 405 -10.92 6.50 24.89
N ALA A 406 -12.04 6.41 24.19
CA ALA A 406 -13.00 5.30 24.30
C ALA A 406 -12.40 3.92 23.93
N PHE A 407 -11.34 3.85 23.13
CA PHE A 407 -10.66 2.59 22.80
C PHE A 407 -9.64 2.17 23.88
N VAL A 408 -9.13 3.13 24.66
CA VAL A 408 -8.23 2.89 25.81
C VAL A 408 -8.96 2.06 26.88
N ASP A 409 -10.25 2.34 27.11
CA ASP A 409 -11.12 1.65 28.08
C ASP A 409 -11.61 0.26 27.64
N ARG A 410 -11.64 -0.04 26.34
CA ARG A 410 -12.06 -1.38 25.88
C ARG A 410 -10.97 -2.44 26.06
N ALA A 411 -9.73 -2.04 26.36
CA ALA A 411 -8.66 -2.97 26.64
C ALA A 411 -9.02 -3.85 27.85
N SER A 412 -9.58 -3.29 28.92
CA SER A 412 -10.05 -4.04 30.10
C SER A 412 -11.03 -5.16 29.77
N ASP A 413 -11.80 -5.04 28.68
CA ASP A 413 -12.79 -6.04 28.26
C ASP A 413 -12.18 -7.23 27.49
N TRP A 414 -10.89 -7.19 27.14
CA TRP A 414 -10.26 -8.29 26.41
C TRP A 414 -10.01 -9.45 27.37
N LYS A 415 -10.44 -10.65 27.01
CA LYS A 415 -10.04 -11.88 27.72
C LYS A 415 -8.52 -11.85 27.90
N GLU A 416 -8.05 -12.09 29.13
CA GLU A 416 -6.63 -12.24 29.44
C GLU A 416 -6.09 -13.53 28.79
N THR A 417 -5.93 -13.50 27.48
CA THR A 417 -5.25 -14.57 26.75
C THR A 417 -3.78 -14.21 26.77
N LYS A 418 -2.97 -15.02 27.46
CA LYS A 418 -1.53 -14.80 27.54
C LYS A 418 -0.96 -14.77 26.12
N THR A 419 -0.26 -13.70 25.78
CA THR A 419 0.40 -13.57 24.48
C THR A 419 1.46 -14.67 24.32
N LYS A 420 1.35 -15.43 23.23
CA LYS A 420 2.31 -16.50 22.89
C LYS A 420 3.54 -15.86 22.23
N PRO A 421 4.76 -16.43 22.31
CA PRO A 421 5.90 -15.89 21.55
C PRO A 421 5.63 -15.90 20.04
N MET A 422 5.77 -14.74 19.40
CA MET A 422 5.40 -14.53 17.99
C MET A 422 6.12 -15.48 17.02
N ASN A 423 7.38 -15.82 17.31
CA ASN A 423 8.20 -16.70 16.48
C ASN A 423 7.67 -18.15 16.41
N LEU A 424 7.00 -18.65 17.45
CA LEU A 424 6.48 -20.02 17.48
C LEU A 424 5.35 -20.24 16.46
N GLY A 425 4.65 -19.16 16.09
CA GLY A 425 3.58 -19.20 15.09
C GLY A 425 4.05 -19.03 13.65
N ILE A 426 5.32 -18.67 13.42
CA ILE A 426 5.83 -18.41 12.07
C ILE A 426 6.62 -19.61 11.57
N ARG A 427 6.37 -20.01 10.33
CA ARG A 427 7.17 -21.03 9.64
C ARG A 427 8.29 -20.36 8.86
N PHE A 428 9.51 -20.80 9.13
CA PHE A 428 10.70 -20.33 8.45
C PHE A 428 11.29 -21.43 7.57
N SER A 429 11.97 -21.02 6.52
CA SER A 429 12.78 -21.89 5.68
C SER A 429 14.13 -21.26 5.41
N SER A 430 15.14 -22.11 5.23
CA SER A 430 16.50 -21.65 5.01
C SER A 430 16.60 -20.78 3.75
N PRO A 431 17.22 -19.59 3.82
CA PRO A 431 17.54 -18.80 2.63
C PRO A 431 18.42 -19.55 1.61
N ARG A 432 19.15 -20.59 2.05
CA ARG A 432 19.98 -21.44 1.17
C ARG A 432 19.17 -22.25 0.18
N SER A 433 17.86 -22.44 0.41
CA SER A 433 16.96 -23.09 -0.56
C SER A 433 16.79 -22.29 -1.84
N ILE A 434 17.09 -20.98 -1.83
CA ILE A 434 17.21 -20.19 -3.07
C ILE A 434 18.50 -20.62 -3.77
N ARG A 435 18.35 -21.41 -4.84
CA ARG A 435 19.44 -21.80 -5.72
C ARG A 435 19.89 -20.58 -6.54
N LYS A 436 20.79 -19.77 -5.94
CA LYS A 436 21.23 -18.46 -6.46
C LYS A 436 21.58 -18.48 -7.94
N GLN A 437 22.34 -19.48 -8.39
CA GLN A 437 22.75 -19.59 -9.79
C GLN A 437 21.55 -19.78 -10.74
N GLU A 438 20.61 -20.65 -10.37
CA GLU A 438 19.40 -20.89 -11.17
C GLU A 438 18.50 -19.67 -11.20
N TRP A 439 18.35 -19.00 -10.05
CA TRP A 439 17.57 -17.77 -9.97
C TRP A 439 18.16 -16.64 -10.81
N ILE A 440 19.48 -16.41 -10.73
CA ILE A 440 20.14 -15.40 -11.55
C ILE A 440 20.05 -15.77 -13.04
N ARG A 441 20.20 -17.05 -13.40
CA ARG A 441 19.97 -17.52 -14.78
C ARG A 441 18.56 -17.20 -15.26
N PHE A 442 17.54 -17.46 -14.43
CA PHE A 442 16.16 -17.12 -14.74
C PHE A 442 16.00 -15.61 -14.95
N CYS A 443 16.52 -14.78 -14.05
CA CYS A 443 16.42 -13.32 -14.17
C CYS A 443 17.16 -12.76 -15.40
N VAL A 444 18.29 -13.34 -15.78
CA VAL A 444 19.06 -12.93 -16.98
C VAL A 444 18.37 -13.39 -18.28
N ALA A 445 17.72 -14.55 -18.26
CA ALA A 445 16.99 -15.09 -19.42
C ALA A 445 15.67 -14.34 -19.70
N HIS A 446 15.20 -13.52 -18.76
CA HIS A 446 13.97 -12.74 -18.84
C HIS A 446 14.29 -11.24 -18.71
N PRO A 447 14.76 -10.58 -19.80
CA PRO A 447 15.20 -9.18 -19.79
C PRO A 447 14.15 -8.19 -19.29
N GLU A 448 12.86 -8.54 -19.35
CA GLU A 448 11.74 -7.79 -18.79
C GLU A 448 11.80 -7.63 -17.26
N LEU A 449 12.55 -8.50 -16.57
CA LEU A 449 12.81 -8.39 -15.13
C LEU A 449 13.97 -7.46 -14.81
N ASP A 450 14.80 -7.14 -15.80
CA ASP A 450 15.99 -6.28 -15.68
C ASP A 450 16.07 -5.27 -16.84
N LEU A 451 14.96 -4.54 -17.07
CA LEU A 451 14.75 -3.59 -18.17
C LEU A 451 15.84 -2.51 -18.36
N ARG A 452 16.80 -2.39 -17.44
CA ARG A 452 17.87 -1.38 -17.43
C ARG A 452 19.25 -1.95 -17.07
N GLU A 453 19.47 -3.26 -17.23
CA GLU A 453 20.76 -3.95 -17.02
C GLU A 453 21.38 -3.75 -15.61
N TYR A 454 20.53 -3.73 -14.59
CA TYR A 454 20.95 -3.61 -13.20
C TYR A 454 21.51 -4.90 -12.62
N ILE A 455 21.26 -6.05 -13.25
CA ILE A 455 22.04 -7.27 -13.05
C ILE A 455 23.41 -7.06 -13.73
N THR A 456 24.27 -6.35 -13.01
CA THR A 456 25.61 -5.95 -13.46
C THR A 456 26.46 -7.14 -13.90
N SER A 457 27.52 -6.89 -14.68
CA SER A 457 28.50 -7.91 -15.06
C SER A 457 29.03 -8.71 -13.86
N ARG A 458 29.24 -8.04 -12.71
CA ARG A 458 29.64 -8.68 -11.44
C ARG A 458 28.58 -9.61 -10.84
N ILE A 459 27.29 -9.35 -11.06
CA ILE A 459 26.23 -10.27 -10.64
C ILE A 459 26.13 -11.43 -11.65
N ARG A 460 26.32 -11.15 -12.94
CA ARG A 460 26.35 -12.19 -13.99
C ARG A 460 27.53 -13.14 -13.86
N THR A 461 28.65 -12.73 -13.25
CA THR A 461 29.78 -13.65 -12.99
C THR A 461 29.43 -14.77 -12.00
N PHE A 462 28.37 -14.63 -11.18
CA PHE A 462 27.91 -15.74 -10.34
C PHE A 462 27.23 -16.88 -11.13
N VAL A 463 27.00 -16.70 -12.44
CA VAL A 463 26.33 -17.67 -13.34
C VAL A 463 27.32 -18.50 -14.17
N ARG A 464 28.55 -18.00 -14.34
CA ARG A 464 29.65 -18.70 -14.99
C ARG A 464 30.28 -19.67 -14.03
#